data_AF-X0YS27-F1
#
_entry.id   AF-X0YS27-F1
#
_cell.length_a   1.000
_cell.length_b   1.000
_cell.length_c   1.000
_cell.angle_alpha   90.00
_cell.angle_beta   90.00
_cell.angle_gamma   90.00
#
_symmetry.space_group_name_H-M   'P 1'
#
loop_
_entity.id
_entity.type
_entity.pdbx_description
1 polymer ?
#
loop_
_entity_poly.entity_id
_entity_poly.type
_entity_poly.pdbx_seq_one_letter_code
_entity_poly.pdbx_strand_id
1 'polypeptide(L)'
;KGAVHIVKEAKKKKINITAEVTPHHLFLTDSCLENYETNLKVNPPLRGKEDTQALIEAIKDGVIDVFATDHAPHTPDEKNVEFDKAPFGIDG
;
A
#
# COMPACT_ATOMS: atom_id res chain seq x y z
N LYS A 1 -6.15 0.52 -8.19
CA LYS A 1 -6.56 0.53 -9.62
C LYS A 1 -6.31 1.85 -10.32
N GLY A 2 -6.88 2.97 -9.84
CA GLY A 2 -6.77 4.28 -10.51
C GLY A 2 -5.33 4.77 -10.67
N ALA A 3 -4.53 4.76 -9.59
CA ALA A 3 -3.13 5.19 -9.63
C ALA A 3 -2.29 4.37 -10.62
N VAL A 4 -2.45 3.04 -10.63
CA VAL A 4 -1.78 2.13 -11.58
C VAL A 4 -2.07 2.55 -13.03
N HIS A 5 -3.34 2.84 -13.36
CA HIS A 5 -3.71 3.28 -14.70
C HIS A 5 -3.01 4.59 -15.09
N ILE A 6 -2.96 5.56 -14.17
CA ILE A 6 -2.30 6.85 -14.40
C ILE A 6 -0.80 6.67 -14.67
N VAL A 7 -0.11 5.85 -13.85
CA VAL A 7 1.32 5.56 -14.04
C VAL A 7 1.56 4.85 -15.38
N LYS A 8 0.72 3.87 -15.72
CA LYS A 8 0.80 3.14 -17.00
C LYS A 8 0.65 4.09 -18.20
N GLU A 9 -0.34 4.99 -18.16
CA GLU A 9 -0.55 5.97 -19.24
C GLU A 9 0.58 7.00 -19.33
N ALA A 10 1.12 7.45 -18.20
CA ALA A 10 2.26 8.36 -18.20
C ALA A 10 3.54 7.71 -18.77
N LYS A 11 3.82 6.44 -18.41
CA LYS A 11 4.92 5.67 -19.00
C LYS A 11 4.72 5.44 -20.51
N LYS A 12 3.50 5.14 -20.98
CA LYS A 12 3.19 5.05 -22.44
C LYS A 12 3.49 6.35 -23.19
N LYS A 13 3.25 7.50 -22.55
CA LYS A 13 3.60 8.83 -23.07
C LYS A 13 5.10 9.14 -22.97
N LYS A 14 5.94 8.18 -22.55
CA LYS A 14 7.39 8.33 -22.35
C LYS A 14 7.75 9.43 -21.34
N ILE A 15 6.85 9.72 -20.40
CA ILE A 15 7.16 10.61 -19.28
C ILE A 15 8.10 9.85 -18.35
N ASN A 16 9.20 10.48 -17.96
CA ASN A 16 10.20 9.87 -17.10
C ASN A 16 9.69 9.80 -15.65
N ILE A 17 8.97 8.73 -15.32
CA ILE A 17 8.44 8.46 -13.98
C ILE A 17 8.70 7.02 -13.57
N THR A 18 8.78 6.82 -12.26
CA THR A 18 8.86 5.51 -11.62
C THR A 18 7.76 5.36 -10.56
N ALA A 19 7.45 4.12 -10.21
CA ALA A 19 6.51 3.77 -9.15
C ALA A 19 7.05 2.60 -8.32
N GLU A 20 6.76 2.64 -7.03
CA GLU A 20 7.05 1.54 -6.10
C GLU A 20 5.77 0.93 -5.54
N VAL A 21 5.90 -0.22 -4.91
CA VAL A 21 4.81 -0.84 -4.14
C VAL A 21 5.35 -1.52 -2.89
N THR A 22 4.56 -1.49 -1.82
CA THR A 22 4.92 -2.12 -0.55
C THR A 22 4.44 -3.56 -0.45
N PRO A 23 5.11 -4.43 0.34
CA PRO A 23 4.63 -5.78 0.62
C PRO A 23 3.21 -5.80 1.23
N HIS A 24 2.91 -4.93 2.19
CA HIS A 24 1.61 -4.93 2.86
C HIS A 24 0.45 -4.59 1.90
N HIS A 25 0.67 -3.73 0.89
CA HIS A 25 -0.31 -3.48 -0.17
C HIS A 25 -0.47 -4.63 -1.19
N LEU A 26 0.46 -5.59 -1.24
CA LEU A 26 0.40 -6.77 -2.12
C LEU A 26 -0.21 -8.00 -1.47
N PHE A 27 -0.08 -8.13 -0.15
CA PHE A 27 -0.47 -9.35 0.56
C PHE A 27 -1.65 -9.15 1.51
N LEU A 28 -1.92 -7.92 1.92
CA LEU A 28 -3.03 -7.59 2.81
C LEU A 28 -4.13 -6.82 2.07
N THR A 29 -5.35 -6.95 2.59
CA THR A 29 -6.54 -6.26 2.08
C THR A 29 -7.29 -5.59 3.22
N ASP A 30 -8.26 -4.74 2.88
CA ASP A 30 -9.18 -4.12 3.83
C ASP A 30 -9.92 -5.12 4.74
N SER A 31 -10.13 -6.36 4.29
CA SER A 31 -10.65 -7.46 5.14
C SER A 31 -9.80 -7.75 6.39
N CYS A 32 -8.50 -7.41 6.38
CA CYS A 32 -7.65 -7.57 7.56
C CYS A 32 -7.99 -6.53 8.67
N LEU A 33 -8.75 -5.48 8.35
CA LEU A 33 -9.13 -4.41 9.26
C LEU A 33 -10.42 -4.69 10.06
N GLU A 34 -11.06 -5.85 9.89
CA GLU A 34 -12.30 -6.22 10.59
C GLU A 34 -12.19 -6.15 12.13
N ASN A 35 -10.98 -6.41 12.65
CA ASN A 35 -10.71 -6.40 14.09
C ASN A 35 -10.14 -5.07 14.60
N TYR A 36 -10.07 -4.02 13.76
CA TYR A 36 -9.49 -2.72 14.11
C TYR A 36 -8.05 -2.80 14.64
N GLU A 37 -7.26 -3.75 14.12
CA GLU A 37 -5.84 -3.88 14.46
C GLU A 37 -5.07 -2.64 14.01
N THR A 38 -4.62 -1.84 14.97
CA THR A 38 -3.99 -0.53 14.72
C THR A 38 -2.68 -0.68 13.97
N ASN A 39 -1.98 -1.80 14.11
CA ASN A 39 -0.76 -2.10 13.35
C ASN A 39 -1.00 -2.20 11.83
N LEU A 40 -2.25 -2.38 11.40
CA LEU A 40 -2.64 -2.38 9.99
C LEU A 40 -3.12 -1.01 9.49
N LYS A 41 -3.14 0.01 10.35
CA LYS A 41 -3.41 1.39 9.95
C LYS A 41 -2.17 1.96 9.26
N VAL A 42 -2.20 2.01 7.93
CA VAL A 42 -1.12 2.51 7.06
C VAL A 42 -1.63 3.58 6.10
N ASN A 43 -0.72 4.36 5.51
CA ASN A 43 -1.04 5.37 4.52
C ASN A 43 -0.09 5.26 3.31
N PRO A 44 -0.57 4.89 2.10
CA PRO A 44 -1.97 4.66 1.73
C PRO A 44 -2.60 3.48 2.48
N PRO A 45 -3.94 3.42 2.61
CA PRO A 45 -4.60 2.36 3.37
C PRO A 45 -4.70 1.07 2.56
N LEU A 46 -4.78 -0.07 3.26
CA LEU A 46 -5.13 -1.35 2.67
C LEU A 46 -6.47 -1.25 1.94
N ARG A 47 -6.50 -1.76 0.70
CA ARG A 47 -7.66 -1.70 -0.19
C ARG A 47 -8.24 -3.10 -0.41
N GLY A 48 -9.36 -3.18 -1.11
CA GLY A 48 -9.97 -4.46 -1.45
C GLY A 48 -9.08 -5.32 -2.34
N LYS A 49 -9.36 -6.63 -2.36
CA LYS A 49 -8.65 -7.64 -3.17
C LYS A 49 -8.48 -7.28 -4.64
N GLU A 50 -9.45 -6.56 -5.16
CA GLU A 50 -9.49 -6.01 -6.50
C GLU A 50 -8.33 -5.03 -6.80
N ASP A 51 -7.91 -4.23 -5.83
CA ASP A 51 -6.76 -3.34 -5.94
C ASP A 51 -5.43 -4.10 -5.84
N THR A 52 -5.36 -5.08 -4.94
CA THR A 52 -4.21 -5.99 -4.81
C THR A 52 -3.94 -6.73 -6.12
N GLN A 53 -4.98 -7.25 -6.77
CA GLN A 53 -4.85 -7.90 -8.07
C GLN A 53 -4.34 -6.93 -9.14
N ALA A 54 -4.81 -5.68 -9.12
CA ALA A 54 -4.34 -4.67 -10.07
C ALA A 54 -2.86 -4.30 -9.85
N LEU A 55 -2.37 -4.30 -8.60
CA LEU A 55 -0.95 -4.14 -8.30
C LEU A 55 -0.12 -5.33 -8.79
N ILE A 56 -0.62 -6.56 -8.60
CA ILE A 56 0.04 -7.79 -9.09
C ILE A 56 0.18 -7.76 -10.62
N GLU A 57 -0.89 -7.42 -11.34
CA GLU A 57 -0.82 -7.28 -12.80
C GLU A 57 0.10 -6.12 -13.21
N ALA A 58 0.11 -5.00 -12.47
CA ALA A 58 1.01 -3.89 -12.72
C ALA A 58 2.49 -4.28 -12.58
N ILE A 59 2.83 -5.14 -11.62
CA ILE A 59 4.18 -5.68 -11.47
C ILE A 59 4.54 -6.54 -12.69
N LYS A 60 3.66 -7.47 -13.09
CA LYS A 60 3.89 -8.33 -14.27
C LYS A 60 4.05 -7.53 -15.55
N ASP A 61 3.28 -6.45 -15.69
CA ASP A 61 3.32 -5.53 -16.83
C ASP A 61 4.54 -4.59 -16.80
N GLY A 62 5.37 -4.61 -15.74
CA GLY A 62 6.50 -3.69 -15.57
C GLY A 62 6.09 -2.23 -15.34
N VAL A 63 4.86 -1.97 -14.89
CA VAL A 63 4.38 -0.63 -14.52
C VAL A 63 4.94 -0.21 -13.16
N ILE A 64 5.18 -1.16 -12.26
CA ILE A 64 5.85 -0.92 -10.98
C ILE A 64 7.32 -1.31 -11.14
N ASP A 65 8.20 -0.40 -10.73
CA ASP A 65 9.63 -0.51 -10.97
C ASP A 65 10.37 -1.19 -9.81
N VAL A 66 9.88 -1.03 -8.57
CA VAL A 66 10.58 -1.50 -7.36
C VAL A 66 9.62 -1.85 -6.22
N PHE A 67 10.10 -2.69 -5.30
CA PHE A 67 9.45 -2.94 -4.02
C PHE A 67 10.13 -2.12 -2.92
N ALA A 68 9.35 -1.43 -2.08
CA ALA A 68 9.84 -0.65 -0.95
C ALA A 68 8.98 -0.93 0.29
N THR A 69 9.56 -1.06 1.48
CA THR A 69 8.81 -1.53 2.66
C THR A 69 7.84 -0.49 3.21
N ASP A 70 8.16 0.79 3.03
CA ASP A 70 7.54 1.90 3.75
C ASP A 70 7.56 1.66 5.27
N HIS A 71 8.72 1.23 5.79
CA HIS A 71 8.92 0.98 7.21
C HIS A 71 8.69 2.26 8.02
N ALA A 72 7.65 2.26 8.84
CA ALA A 72 7.20 3.40 9.64
C ALA A 72 6.88 2.94 11.08
N PRO A 73 7.92 2.72 11.91
CA PRO A 73 7.76 2.18 13.25
C PRO A 73 7.14 3.19 14.22
N HIS A 74 6.35 2.68 15.14
CA HIS A 74 5.78 3.42 16.26
C HIS A 74 5.96 2.63 17.55
N THR A 75 5.95 3.32 18.68
CA THR A 75 5.99 2.65 19.97
C THR A 75 4.73 1.82 20.20
N PRO A 76 4.79 0.73 20.99
CA PRO A 76 3.61 -0.06 21.32
C PRO A 76 2.49 0.79 21.95
N ASP A 77 2.84 1.77 22.78
CA ASP A 77 1.88 2.66 23.44
C ASP A 77 1.15 3.58 22.45
N GLU A 78 1.85 4.10 21.44
CA GLU A 78 1.23 4.91 20.38
C GLU A 78 0.26 4.10 19.53
N LYS A 79 0.52 2.80 19.33
CA LYS A 79 -0.38 1.90 18.60
C LYS A 79 -1.48 1.32 19.47
N ASN A 80 -1.35 1.33 20.80
CA ASN A 80 -2.34 0.80 21.75
C ASN A 80 -3.42 1.84 22.12
N VAL A 81 -4.09 2.39 21.10
CA VAL A 81 -5.18 3.37 21.23
C VAL A 81 -6.31 3.02 20.25
N GLU A 82 -7.42 3.76 20.26
CA GLU A 82 -8.50 3.55 19.30
C GLU A 82 -8.02 3.76 17.84
N PHE A 83 -8.61 3.00 16.90
CA PHE A 83 -8.13 2.95 15.51
C PHE A 83 -8.11 4.32 14.83
N ASP A 84 -9.05 5.21 15.12
CA ASP A 84 -9.07 6.58 14.60
C ASP A 84 -7.93 7.45 15.16
N LYS A 85 -7.51 7.22 16.41
CA LYS A 85 -6.43 7.94 17.09
C LYS A 85 -5.03 7.38 16.82
N ALA A 86 -4.91 6.09 16.50
CA ALA A 86 -3.61 5.45 16.27
C ALA A 86 -2.87 6.12 15.10
N PRO A 87 -1.54 6.26 15.13
CA PRO A 87 -0.79 6.79 13.99
C PRO A 87 -0.77 5.79 12.82
N PHE A 88 -0.62 6.33 11.61
CA PHE A 88 -0.39 5.53 10.41
C PHE A 88 1.06 5.03 10.38
N GLY A 89 1.27 3.74 10.14
CA GLY A 89 2.59 3.14 10.01
C GLY A 89 2.61 1.67 10.42
N ILE A 90 3.52 0.91 9.81
CA ILE A 90 3.74 -0.51 10.07
C ILE A 90 5.24 -0.80 10.03
N ASP A 91 5.64 -1.83 10.77
CA ASP A 91 6.98 -2.40 10.67
C ASP A 91 7.14 -3.15 9.33
N GLY A 92 8.31 -3.03 8.71
CA GLY A 92 8.55 -3.38 7.30
C GLY A 92 9.59 -4.46 7.09
#